data_AF-A0A151BEH1-F1
#
_entry.id   AF-A0A151BEH1-F1
#
_cell.length_a   1.000
_cell.length_b   1.000
_cell.length_c   1.000
_cell.angle_alpha   90.00
_cell.angle_beta   90.00
_cell.angle_gamma   90.00
#
_symmetry.space_group_name_H-M   'P 1'
#
loop_
_entity.id
_entity.type
_entity.pdbx_description
1 polymer ?
#
loop_
_entity_poly.entity_id
_entity_poly.type
_entity_poly.pdbx_seq_one_letter_code
_entity_poly.pdbx_strand_id
1 'polypeptide(L)'
;MSSEEKKSSSTLVFAIRTTAGQERNVANLIANRVEANNLPIKAILVPEVLKGYLFVEADGPHVVEEAIAGIKHVRSRVKGVISFSEVERYVVVKPVIEELDVGDI
;
A
#
# COMPACT_ATOMS: atom_id res chain seq x y z
N MET A 1 -6.85 31.18 18.78
CA MET A 1 -7.11 30.37 17.58
C MET A 1 -6.09 29.25 17.61
N SER A 2 -6.54 28.10 18.08
CA SER A 2 -5.70 26.94 18.37
C SER A 2 -5.13 26.42 17.07
N SER A 3 -3.82 26.48 16.94
CA SER A 3 -3.04 25.74 15.96
C SER A 3 -3.40 24.26 16.07
N GLU A 4 -4.09 23.75 15.05
CA GLU A 4 -4.32 22.31 14.87
C GLU A 4 -2.95 21.62 14.79
N GLU A 5 -2.55 20.97 15.87
CA GLU A 5 -1.48 19.98 15.83
C GLU A 5 -1.90 18.89 14.84
N LYS A 6 -1.35 18.93 13.62
CA LYS A 6 -1.30 17.76 12.75
C LYS A 6 -0.52 16.69 13.52
N LYS A 7 -1.24 15.86 14.26
CA LYS A 7 -0.71 14.65 14.87
C LYS A 7 -0.22 13.77 13.72
N SER A 8 1.06 13.87 13.41
CA SER A 8 1.76 12.93 12.54
C SER A 8 1.65 11.55 13.19
N SER A 9 0.55 10.86 12.93
CA SER A 9 0.44 9.44 13.22
C SER A 9 1.60 8.79 12.48
N SER A 10 2.59 8.30 13.22
CA SER A 10 3.75 7.61 12.67
C SER A 10 3.29 6.24 12.18
N THR A 11 2.54 6.19 11.08
CA THR A 11 2.11 4.93 10.51
C THR A 11 3.26 4.25 9.79
N LEU A 12 3.22 2.92 9.76
CA LEU A 12 4.21 2.09 9.09
C LEU A 12 3.60 1.48 7.83
N VAL A 13 4.43 1.31 6.80
CA VAL A 13 4.05 0.63 5.57
C VAL A 13 4.66 -0.76 5.54
N PHE A 14 3.84 -1.77 5.23
CA PHE A 14 4.24 -3.16 5.13
C PHE A 14 3.98 -3.68 3.73
N ALA A 15 4.96 -4.40 3.16
CA ALA A 15 4.77 -5.10 1.89
C ALA A 15 4.22 -6.50 2.12
N ILE A 16 3.23 -6.89 1.31
CA ILE A 16 2.62 -8.21 1.31
C ILE A 16 2.95 -8.89 -0.01
N ARG A 17 3.58 -10.06 0.06
CA ARG A 17 3.87 -10.88 -1.10
C ARG A 17 2.64 -11.67 -1.48
N THR A 18 2.24 -11.56 -2.74
CA THR A 18 1.10 -12.26 -3.33
C THR A 18 1.55 -13.18 -4.47
N THR A 19 0.63 -13.98 -4.99
CA THR A 19 0.80 -14.57 -6.32
C THR A 19 0.68 -13.48 -7.38
N ALA A 20 1.64 -13.40 -8.30
CA ALA A 20 1.63 -12.42 -9.38
C ALA A 20 0.31 -12.48 -10.18
N GLY A 21 -0.28 -11.31 -10.44
CA GLY A 21 -1.58 -11.17 -11.09
C GLY A 21 -2.80 -11.32 -10.17
N GLN A 22 -2.60 -11.53 -8.87
CA GLN A 22 -3.68 -11.61 -7.87
C GLN A 22 -3.70 -10.41 -6.90
N GLU A 23 -2.88 -9.39 -7.13
CA GLU A 23 -2.66 -8.26 -6.21
C GLU A 23 -3.97 -7.53 -5.88
N ARG A 24 -4.75 -7.18 -6.92
CA ARG A 24 -6.05 -6.49 -6.75
C ARG A 24 -7.10 -7.38 -6.07
N ASN A 25 -7.13 -8.66 -6.40
CA ASN A 25 -8.06 -9.61 -5.77
C ASN A 25 -7.73 -9.79 -4.28
N VAL A 26 -6.45 -10.00 -3.96
CA VAL A 26 -5.98 -10.07 -2.56
C VAL A 26 -6.30 -8.77 -1.82
N ALA A 27 -6.05 -7.60 -2.42
CA ALA A 27 -6.38 -6.32 -1.80
C ALA A 27 -7.86 -6.19 -1.45
N ASN A 28 -8.77 -6.60 -2.35
CA ASN A 28 -10.20 -6.60 -2.08
C ASN A 28 -10.58 -7.55 -0.94
N LEU A 29 -9.97 -8.74 -0.88
CA LEU A 29 -10.20 -9.69 0.21
C LEU A 29 -9.69 -9.16 1.56
N ILE A 30 -8.56 -8.45 1.56
CA ILE A 30 -8.04 -7.77 2.75
C ILE A 30 -9.00 -6.65 3.16
N ALA A 31 -9.42 -5.79 2.23
CA ALA A 31 -10.35 -4.69 2.50
C ALA A 31 -11.68 -5.18 3.12
N ASN A 32 -12.29 -6.19 2.52
CA ASN A 32 -13.52 -6.80 3.05
C ASN A 32 -13.31 -7.35 4.48
N ARG A 33 -12.17 -7.96 4.77
CA ARG A 33 -11.85 -8.45 6.12
C ARG A 33 -11.61 -7.31 7.11
N VAL A 34 -10.93 -6.26 6.69
CA VAL A 34 -10.70 -5.05 7.48
C VAL A 34 -12.02 -4.43 7.90
N GLU A 35 -12.96 -4.29 6.97
CA GLU A 35 -14.31 -3.78 7.24
C GLU A 35 -15.10 -4.71 8.16
N ALA A 36 -15.12 -6.02 7.87
CA ALA A 36 -15.89 -6.99 8.64
C ALA A 36 -15.43 -7.12 10.11
N ASN A 37 -14.12 -6.99 10.35
CA ASN A 37 -13.52 -7.16 11.68
C ASN A 37 -13.12 -5.83 12.34
N ASN A 38 -13.40 -4.70 11.69
CA ASN A 38 -13.04 -3.36 12.14
C ASN A 38 -11.54 -3.22 12.50
N LEU A 39 -10.67 -3.75 11.64
CA LEU A 39 -9.21 -3.75 11.86
C LEU A 39 -8.62 -2.35 11.62
N PRO A 40 -7.62 -1.91 12.41
CA PRO A 40 -6.99 -0.59 12.24
C PRO A 40 -5.98 -0.55 11.08
N ILE A 41 -6.39 -1.00 9.89
CA ILE A 41 -5.67 -0.78 8.63
C ILE A 41 -6.11 0.56 8.05
N LYS A 42 -5.15 1.44 7.76
CA LYS A 42 -5.44 2.81 7.28
C LYS A 42 -5.60 2.87 5.77
N ALA A 43 -4.76 2.14 5.03
CA ALA A 43 -4.76 2.13 3.58
C ALA A 43 -4.20 0.84 2.99
N ILE A 44 -4.60 0.53 1.77
CA ILE A 44 -4.04 -0.55 0.94
C ILE A 44 -3.68 0.05 -0.42
N LEU A 45 -2.43 -0.09 -0.85
CA LEU A 45 -1.96 0.33 -2.16
C LEU A 45 -1.61 -0.88 -3.02
N VAL A 46 -2.15 -0.91 -4.23
CA VAL A 46 -1.85 -1.92 -5.25
C VAL A 46 -1.15 -1.24 -6.42
N PRO A 47 0.19 -1.29 -6.51
CA PRO A 47 0.90 -0.73 -7.64
C PRO A 47 0.61 -1.50 -8.93
N GLU A 48 0.42 -0.80 -10.04
CA GLU A 48 0.22 -1.45 -11.35
C GLU A 48 1.52 -2.03 -11.92
N VAL A 49 2.65 -1.38 -11.65
CA VAL A 49 3.96 -1.75 -12.18
C VAL A 49 4.66 -2.86 -11.39
N LEU A 50 4.29 -3.07 -10.10
CA LEU A 50 4.94 -4.03 -9.22
C LEU A 50 4.13 -5.32 -9.13
N LYS A 51 4.61 -6.38 -9.79
CA LYS A 51 3.96 -7.69 -9.76
C LYS A 51 4.32 -8.47 -8.49
N GLY A 52 3.31 -9.14 -7.93
CA GLY A 52 3.40 -10.04 -6.79
C GLY A 52 3.49 -9.35 -5.44
N TYR A 53 3.19 -8.05 -5.37
CA TYR A 53 3.22 -7.29 -4.12
C TYR A 53 2.08 -6.28 -4.04
N LEU A 54 1.66 -6.00 -2.81
CA LEU A 54 0.85 -4.85 -2.44
C LEU A 54 1.38 -4.26 -1.14
N PHE A 55 0.97 -3.04 -0.81
CA PHE A 55 1.36 -2.36 0.42
C PHE A 55 0.16 -2.13 1.32
N VAL A 56 0.38 -2.25 2.63
CA VAL A 56 -0.62 -2.03 3.66
C VAL A 56 -0.07 -1.05 4.69
N GLU A 57 -0.84 -0.01 4.98
CA GLU A 57 -0.54 0.99 6.00
C GLU A 57 -1.23 0.63 7.32
N ALA A 58 -0.45 0.46 8.40
CA ALA A 58 -0.96 0.10 9.73
C ALA A 58 -0.03 0.57 10.86
N ASP A 59 -0.54 0.54 12.11
CA ASP A 59 0.25 0.90 13.29
C ASP A 59 1.30 -0.16 13.67
N GLY A 60 1.13 -1.40 13.21
CA GLY A 60 2.06 -2.47 13.53
C GLY A 60 1.86 -3.73 12.70
N PRO A 61 2.87 -4.63 12.69
CA PRO A 61 2.85 -5.84 11.87
C PRO A 61 1.77 -6.84 12.29
N HIS A 62 1.37 -6.86 13.57
CA HIS A 62 0.36 -7.77 14.09
C HIS A 62 -1.01 -7.54 13.44
N VAL A 63 -1.41 -6.28 13.25
CA VAL A 63 -2.67 -5.91 12.57
C VAL A 63 -2.66 -6.40 11.12
N VAL A 64 -1.52 -6.24 10.45
CA VAL A 64 -1.35 -6.68 9.07
C VAL A 64 -1.39 -8.21 8.97
N GLU A 65 -0.75 -8.91 9.90
CA GLU A 65 -0.75 -10.37 9.96
C GLU A 65 -2.16 -10.93 10.17
N GLU A 66 -2.94 -10.31 11.04
CA GLU A 66 -4.36 -10.63 11.23
C GLU A 66 -5.18 -10.37 9.95
N ALA A 67 -4.97 -9.22 9.30
CA ALA A 67 -5.71 -8.85 8.11
C ALA A 67 -5.45 -9.79 6.91
N ILE A 68 -4.25 -10.37 6.81
CA ILE A 68 -3.86 -11.26 5.70
C ILE A 68 -4.01 -12.75 6.01
N ALA A 69 -4.28 -13.12 7.26
CA ALA A 69 -4.35 -14.50 7.69
C ALA A 69 -5.39 -15.30 6.89
N GLY A 70 -4.96 -16.45 6.35
CA GLY A 70 -5.84 -17.36 5.60
C GLY A 70 -6.34 -16.83 4.26
N ILE A 71 -5.88 -15.66 3.78
CA ILE A 71 -6.26 -15.16 2.46
C ILE A 71 -5.54 -15.96 1.38
N LYS A 72 -6.33 -16.55 0.47
CA LYS A 72 -5.80 -17.25 -0.71
C LYS A 72 -4.94 -16.30 -1.55
N HIS A 73 -3.81 -16.81 -2.05
CA HIS A 73 -2.81 -16.05 -2.83
C HIS A 73 -1.97 -15.04 -2.06
N VAL A 74 -2.19 -14.84 -0.75
CA VAL A 74 -1.15 -14.28 0.13
C VAL A 74 -0.09 -15.33 0.36
N ARG A 75 1.19 -14.96 0.20
CA ARG A 75 2.34 -15.82 0.48
C ARG A 75 2.93 -15.50 1.85
N SER A 76 3.25 -14.24 2.10
CA SER A 76 3.81 -13.78 3.37
C SER A 76 3.86 -12.25 3.42
N ARG A 77 3.96 -11.70 4.63
CA ARG A 77 4.46 -10.33 4.83
C ARG A 77 5.97 -10.29 4.61
N VAL A 78 6.48 -9.22 4.00
CA VAL A 78 7.93 -8.97 3.92
C VAL A 78 8.45 -8.55 5.30
N LYS A 79 9.61 -9.06 5.70
CA LYS A 79 10.23 -8.67 6.99
C LYS A 79 10.66 -7.21 6.94
N GLY A 80 10.46 -6.50 8.04
CA GLY A 80 10.75 -5.07 8.15
C GLY A 80 9.57 -4.17 7.79
N VAL A 81 9.88 -2.88 7.66
CA VAL A 81 8.96 -1.80 7.29
C VAL A 81 9.51 -1.12 6.03
N ILE A 82 8.62 -0.62 5.19
CA ILE A 82 8.96 0.12 3.97
C ILE A 82 8.92 1.61 4.29
N SER A 83 9.90 2.37 3.83
CA SER A 83 9.89 3.83 3.99
C SER A 83 8.89 4.47 3.04
N PHE A 84 8.28 5.59 3.45
CA PHE A 84 7.27 6.26 2.63
C PHE A 84 7.82 6.66 1.24
N SER A 85 9.06 7.16 1.16
CA SER A 85 9.72 7.53 -0.10
C SER A 85 9.85 6.36 -1.09
N GLU A 86 9.90 5.10 -0.60
CA GLU A 86 9.92 3.94 -1.49
C GLU A 86 8.56 3.65 -2.10
N VAL A 87 7.49 3.90 -1.34
CA VAL A 87 6.09 3.72 -1.75
C VAL A 87 5.65 4.82 -2.72
N GLU A 88 6.13 6.05 -2.49
CA GLU A 88 5.79 7.25 -3.29
C GLU A 88 6.05 7.06 -4.78
N ARG A 89 7.11 6.31 -5.14
CA ARG A 89 7.45 5.97 -6.54
C ARG A 89 6.37 5.17 -7.27
N TYR A 90 5.46 4.54 -6.54
CA TYR A 90 4.32 3.80 -7.09
C TYR A 90 3.02 4.62 -7.13
N VAL A 91 3.00 5.78 -6.48
CA VAL A 91 1.86 6.71 -6.45
C VAL A 91 2.06 7.81 -7.50
N VAL A 92 3.30 8.30 -7.64
CA VAL A 92 3.66 9.30 -8.64
C VAL A 92 3.83 8.60 -9.99
N VAL A 93 2.75 8.54 -10.76
CA VAL A 93 2.83 8.23 -12.19
C VAL A 93 3.49 9.43 -12.86
N LYS A 94 4.78 9.34 -13.20
CA LYS A 94 5.40 10.38 -14.03
C LYS A 94 4.63 10.43 -15.35
N PRO A 95 4.02 11.58 -15.71
CA PRO A 95 3.42 11.72 -17.02
C PRO A 95 4.52 11.46 -18.06
N VAL A 96 4.22 10.63 -19.05
CA VAL A 96 5.13 10.33 -20.17
C VAL A 96 5.37 11.59 -21.03
N ILE A 97 4.58 12.64 -20.82
CA ILE A 97 4.55 13.85 -21.64
C ILE A 97 5.23 15.01 -20.87
N GLU A 98 6.56 14.97 -20.84
CA GLU A 98 7.42 16.15 -20.68
C GLU A 98 8.59 16.04 -21.70
N GLU A 99 8.28 15.78 -22.97
CA GLU A 99 9.25 15.86 -24.08
C GLU A 99 8.66 16.57 -25.31
N LEU A 100 7.81 17.59 -25.09
CA LEU A 100 7.49 18.54 -26.15
C LEU A 100 7.41 19.94 -25.54
N ASP A 101 8.49 20.69 -25.72
CA ASP A 101 8.47 22.13 -25.48
C ASP A 101 7.76 22.84 -26.64
N VAL A 102 7.23 24.04 -26.38
CA VAL A 102 6.66 24.89 -27.45
C VAL A 102 7.78 25.31 -28.39
N GLY A 103 8.04 24.50 -29.42
CA GLY A 103 9.11 24.74 -30.39
C GLY A 103 9.79 23.48 -30.96
N ASP A 104 9.50 22.29 -30.45
CA ASP A 104 10.02 21.05 -31.03
C ASP A 104 9.34 20.76 -32.39
N ILE A 105 10.15 20.59 -33.45
CA ILE A 105 9.74 20.15 -34.81
C ILE A 105 10.16 18.70 -35.01
#